data_AF-A0A7L3JHF6-F1
#
_entry.id   AF-A0A7L3JHF6-F1
#
_cell.length_a   1.000
_cell.length_b   1.000
_cell.length_c   1.000
_cell.angle_alpha   90.00
_cell.angle_beta   90.00
_cell.angle_gamma   90.00
#
_symmetry.space_group_name_H-M   'P 1'
#
loop_
_entity.id
_entity.type
_entity.pdbx_description
1 polymer ?
#
loop_
_entity_poly.entity_id
_entity_poly.type
_entity_poly.pdbx_seq_one_letter_code
_entity_poly.pdbx_strand_id
1 'polypeptide(L)'
;IWWPRSLTPLPCVLKPPAARARHVSFKDEVVPPGRPPGRVPPTKEGEKLGAGSIPPGLAPRPHAVPDYVVKYPAIRSPRQREGYKGVFQDQLAEYTELLGEVRAARRRLGELEAAMGRLPRQATRRMDLAFLEKQQRCEYLKKKLTHIKARIQEYDRDAHDSSVYF
;
A
#
# COMPACT_ATOMS: atom_id res chain seq x y z
N ILE A 1 2.61 -26.58 -13.19
CA ILE A 1 3.40 -25.59 -12.41
C ILE A 1 4.10 -24.62 -13.38
N TRP A 2 3.51 -23.47 -13.70
CA TRP A 2 4.05 -22.52 -14.69
C TRP A 2 4.68 -21.28 -14.03
N TRP A 3 5.82 -21.45 -13.36
CA TRP A 3 6.72 -20.34 -13.04
C TRP A 3 8.19 -20.77 -13.13
N PRO A 4 8.97 -20.31 -14.12
CA PRO A 4 10.39 -20.61 -14.17
C PRO A 4 11.10 -19.96 -12.97
N ARG A 5 12.05 -20.67 -12.38
CA ARG A 5 12.79 -20.20 -11.18
C ARG A 5 13.78 -19.04 -11.46
N SER A 6 13.88 -18.61 -12.72
CA SER A 6 14.75 -17.54 -13.20
C SER A 6 14.05 -16.17 -13.15
N LEU A 7 14.59 -15.25 -12.35
CA LEU A 7 14.24 -13.83 -12.33
C LEU A 7 14.86 -13.10 -13.54
N THR A 8 14.39 -13.42 -14.74
CA THR A 8 14.72 -12.68 -15.98
C THR A 8 13.62 -11.65 -16.24
N PRO A 9 13.86 -10.33 -16.05
CA PRO A 9 12.89 -9.31 -16.42
C PRO A 9 12.71 -9.29 -17.94
N LEU A 10 11.46 -9.26 -18.41
CA LEU A 10 11.15 -9.04 -19.83
C LEU A 10 11.31 -7.54 -20.15
N PRO A 11 11.90 -7.18 -21.30
CA PRO A 11 12.03 -5.78 -21.71
C PRO A 11 10.65 -5.20 -22.06
N CYS A 12 10.11 -4.37 -21.18
CA CYS A 12 8.81 -3.72 -21.36
C CYS A 12 8.90 -2.58 -22.39
N VAL A 13 8.86 -2.93 -23.67
CA VAL A 13 8.75 -1.96 -24.77
C VAL A 13 7.28 -1.76 -25.14
N LEU A 14 6.70 -0.64 -24.69
CA LEU A 14 5.72 0.12 -25.48
C LEU A 14 5.62 1.56 -24.95
N LYS A 15 5.49 2.53 -25.85
CA LYS A 15 5.60 3.98 -25.55
C LYS A 15 4.27 4.68 -25.86
N PRO A 16 3.52 5.20 -24.87
CA PRO A 16 2.28 5.93 -25.13
C PRO A 16 2.54 7.36 -25.68
N PRO A 17 1.75 7.84 -26.66
CA PRO A 17 1.72 9.26 -27.02
C PRO A 17 0.91 10.07 -25.99
N ALA A 18 1.26 11.35 -25.81
CA ALA A 18 0.57 12.23 -24.86
C ALA A 18 -0.79 12.71 -25.39
N ALA A 19 -1.87 12.43 -24.65
CA ALA A 19 -3.21 12.95 -24.92
C ALA A 19 -3.57 14.08 -23.93
N ARG A 20 -4.18 15.15 -24.45
CA ARG A 20 -4.37 16.44 -23.77
C ARG A 20 -5.46 16.40 -22.70
N ALA A 21 -5.11 16.85 -21.49
CA ALA A 21 -6.03 16.96 -20.35
C ALA A 21 -7.22 17.91 -20.63
N ARG A 22 -8.34 17.64 -19.95
CA ARG A 22 -9.55 18.51 -19.94
C ARG A 22 -10.03 18.66 -18.50
N HIS A 23 -10.01 19.89 -18.00
CA HIS A 23 -10.46 20.24 -16.66
C HIS A 23 -11.98 20.46 -16.68
N VAL A 24 -12.70 19.92 -15.70
CA VAL A 24 -14.12 20.25 -15.45
C VAL A 24 -14.21 20.76 -14.01
N SER A 25 -14.46 22.06 -13.87
CA SER A 25 -14.55 22.72 -12.57
C SER A 25 -15.89 22.39 -11.92
N PHE A 26 -15.89 21.87 -10.70
CA PHE A 26 -17.10 21.82 -9.88
C PHE A 26 -17.42 23.24 -9.39
N LYS A 27 -18.68 23.68 -9.51
CA LYS A 27 -19.16 24.92 -8.89
C LYS A 27 -19.76 24.59 -7.53
N ASP A 28 -19.09 25.03 -6.48
CA ASP A 28 -19.63 25.13 -5.13
C ASP A 28 -20.35 26.49 -5.00
N GLU A 29 -21.50 26.54 -4.31
CA GLU A 29 -22.30 27.77 -4.16
C GLU A 29 -22.72 27.97 -2.70
N VAL A 30 -22.47 29.17 -2.16
CA VAL A 30 -22.35 29.39 -0.70
C VAL A 30 -23.18 30.58 -0.22
N VAL A 31 -24.31 30.27 0.44
CA VAL A 31 -24.89 31.04 1.59
C VAL A 31 -25.43 32.46 1.19
N PRO A 32 -26.12 33.30 2.03
CA PRO A 32 -26.20 33.42 3.49
C PRO A 32 -27.66 33.39 4.08
N PRO A 33 -28.17 34.28 4.98
CA PRO A 33 -28.32 33.92 6.40
C PRO A 33 -29.68 34.25 7.08
N GLY A 34 -29.86 33.81 8.33
CA GLY A 34 -30.90 34.25 9.27
C GLY A 34 -30.42 34.26 10.73
N ARG A 35 -30.95 35.15 11.60
CA ARG A 35 -30.47 35.39 12.98
C ARG A 35 -31.66 35.54 14.00
N PRO A 36 -31.49 35.87 15.31
CA PRO A 36 -32.12 35.14 16.43
C PRO A 36 -33.03 36.09 17.27
N PRO A 37 -33.21 36.00 18.62
CA PRO A 37 -33.01 34.92 19.61
C PRO A 37 -34.24 34.63 20.53
N GLY A 38 -34.17 33.58 21.36
CA GLY A 38 -35.23 33.20 22.33
C GLY A 38 -34.70 32.65 23.67
N ARG A 39 -35.24 33.19 24.78
CA ARG A 39 -34.81 33.15 26.20
C ARG A 39 -34.77 31.75 26.88
N VAL A 40 -34.18 31.67 28.08
CA VAL A 40 -33.93 30.46 28.92
C VAL A 40 -34.45 30.62 30.37
N PRO A 41 -34.39 29.60 31.26
CA PRO A 41 -34.41 28.13 31.08
C PRO A 41 -35.77 27.62 31.65
N PRO A 42 -35.96 26.98 32.85
CA PRO A 42 -35.13 26.13 33.75
C PRO A 42 -35.06 24.67 33.20
N THR A 43 -35.35 23.49 33.79
CA THR A 43 -35.83 22.94 35.10
C THR A 43 -35.60 21.40 35.05
N LYS A 44 -35.47 20.57 36.11
CA LYS A 44 -35.35 20.82 37.56
C LYS A 44 -34.55 19.71 38.31
N GLU A 45 -34.93 18.42 38.23
CA GLU A 45 -34.32 17.26 38.93
C GLU A 45 -34.60 15.91 38.18
N GLY A 46 -33.82 14.83 38.34
CA GLY A 46 -32.80 14.60 39.37
C GLY A 46 -31.67 13.60 39.03
N GLU A 47 -30.96 13.28 40.12
CA GLU A 47 -29.73 12.50 40.38
C GLU A 47 -29.33 11.34 39.44
N LYS A 48 -28.05 11.08 39.09
CA LYS A 48 -26.70 11.12 39.76
C LYS A 48 -26.23 9.70 40.17
N LEU A 49 -24.91 9.52 40.24
CA LEU A 49 -24.12 8.27 40.34
C LEU A 49 -23.91 7.58 38.98
N GLY A 50 -22.70 7.15 38.61
CA GLY A 50 -21.40 7.33 39.29
C GLY A 50 -20.22 6.75 38.51
N ALA A 51 -19.01 7.24 38.83
CA ALA A 51 -17.67 6.69 38.52
C ALA A 51 -17.54 5.71 37.31
N GLY A 52 -17.17 6.23 36.14
CA GLY A 52 -16.98 5.43 34.92
C GLY A 52 -15.94 5.96 33.93
N SER A 53 -14.97 6.75 34.39
CA SER A 53 -13.94 7.38 33.54
C SER A 53 -12.87 6.40 33.06
N ILE A 54 -13.26 5.44 32.22
CA ILE A 54 -12.32 4.57 31.51
C ILE A 54 -11.46 5.46 30.59
N PRO A 55 -10.12 5.47 30.73
CA PRO A 55 -9.28 6.21 29.79
C PRO A 55 -9.39 5.56 28.40
N PRO A 56 -9.42 6.33 27.30
CA PRO A 56 -9.44 5.79 25.93
C PRO A 56 -8.05 5.25 25.52
N GLY A 57 -7.51 4.35 26.33
CA GLY A 57 -6.26 3.64 26.11
C GLY A 57 -6.49 2.29 25.45
N LEU A 58 -5.71 2.01 24.40
CA LEU A 58 -5.48 0.66 23.87
C LEU A 58 -6.70 -0.09 23.31
N ALA A 59 -7.72 0.61 22.80
CA ALA A 59 -8.48 0.05 21.68
C ALA A 59 -7.50 -0.15 20.50
N PRO A 60 -7.23 -1.39 20.04
CA PRO A 60 -6.34 -1.60 18.91
C PRO A 60 -6.96 -0.93 17.70
N ARG A 61 -6.24 -0.03 17.03
CA ARG A 61 -6.74 0.58 15.79
C ARG A 61 -7.14 -0.56 14.85
N PRO A 62 -8.39 -0.60 14.33
CA PRO A 62 -8.80 -1.61 13.36
C PRO A 62 -7.75 -1.67 12.26
N HIS A 63 -7.09 -2.81 12.12
CA HIS A 63 -5.97 -2.94 11.19
C HIS A 63 -6.55 -2.85 9.79
N ALA A 64 -6.45 -1.65 9.20
CA ALA A 64 -7.05 -1.35 7.91
C ALA A 64 -6.60 -2.40 6.90
N VAL A 65 -7.58 -3.15 6.37
CA VAL A 65 -7.34 -4.29 5.49
C VAL A 65 -6.46 -3.79 4.33
N PRO A 66 -5.24 -4.34 4.14
CA PRO A 66 -4.31 -3.79 3.16
C PRO A 66 -4.95 -3.72 1.78
N ASP A 67 -4.69 -2.65 1.04
CA ASP A 67 -5.41 -2.35 -0.21
C ASP A 67 -5.31 -3.49 -1.24
N TYR A 68 -4.19 -4.22 -1.24
CA TYR A 68 -4.00 -5.39 -2.09
C TYR A 68 -4.86 -6.60 -1.70
N VAL A 69 -5.29 -6.75 -0.44
CA VAL A 69 -6.24 -7.81 -0.07
C VAL A 69 -7.61 -7.54 -0.69
N VAL A 70 -8.02 -6.26 -0.74
CA VAL A 70 -9.29 -5.82 -1.36
C VAL A 70 -9.21 -5.81 -2.89
N LYS A 71 -8.07 -5.39 -3.47
CA LYS A 71 -7.86 -5.30 -4.94
C LYS A 71 -7.64 -6.66 -5.61
N TYR A 72 -7.16 -7.66 -4.88
CA TYR A 72 -6.85 -8.99 -5.42
C TYR A 72 -7.56 -10.10 -4.60
N PRO A 73 -8.90 -10.19 -4.65
CA PRO A 73 -9.67 -11.28 -4.03
C PRO A 73 -9.40 -12.65 -4.69
N ALA A 74 -10.12 -13.68 -4.25
CA ALA A 74 -10.11 -15.01 -4.89
C ALA A 74 -10.42 -14.90 -6.40
N ILE A 75 -9.67 -15.65 -7.20
CA ILE A 75 -9.79 -15.66 -8.66
C ILE A 75 -10.97 -16.54 -9.07
N ARG A 76 -11.76 -16.07 -10.05
CA ARG A 76 -12.97 -16.77 -10.55
C ARG A 76 -12.92 -17.10 -12.05
N SER A 77 -11.83 -16.79 -12.74
CA SER A 77 -11.68 -17.09 -14.19
C SER A 77 -10.22 -17.10 -14.65
N PRO A 78 -9.89 -17.81 -15.74
CA PRO A 78 -8.54 -17.80 -16.33
C PRO A 78 -8.12 -16.39 -16.79
N ARG A 79 -9.06 -15.60 -17.33
CA ARG A 79 -8.77 -14.21 -17.75
C ARG A 79 -8.38 -13.31 -16.57
N GLN A 80 -9.00 -13.49 -15.40
CA GLN A 80 -8.62 -12.78 -14.17
C GLN A 80 -7.25 -13.25 -13.65
N ARG A 81 -6.97 -14.55 -13.71
CA ARG A 81 -5.67 -15.14 -13.38
C ARG A 81 -4.54 -14.54 -14.22
N GLU A 82 -4.74 -14.45 -15.52
CA GLU A 82 -3.74 -13.90 -16.45
C GLU A 82 -3.52 -12.40 -16.22
N GLY A 83 -4.57 -11.65 -15.86
CA GLY A 83 -4.44 -10.27 -15.39
C GLY A 83 -3.64 -10.14 -14.08
N TYR A 84 -3.85 -11.04 -13.11
CA TYR A 84 -3.10 -11.05 -11.86
C TYR A 84 -1.64 -11.44 -12.08
N LYS A 85 -1.37 -12.34 -13.03
CA LYS A 85 -0.02 -12.70 -13.48
C LYS A 85 0.71 -11.51 -14.09
N GLY A 86 0.07 -10.75 -14.99
CA GLY A 86 0.64 -9.53 -15.56
C GLY A 86 1.05 -8.52 -14.48
N VAL A 87 0.10 -8.17 -13.60
CA VAL A 87 0.37 -7.28 -12.46
C VAL A 87 1.50 -7.79 -11.55
N PHE A 88 1.56 -9.11 -11.31
CA PHE A 88 2.66 -9.69 -10.52
C PHE A 88 4.01 -9.51 -11.21
N GLN A 89 4.09 -9.63 -12.54
CA GLN A 89 5.33 -9.42 -13.30
C GLN A 89 5.76 -7.94 -13.26
N ASP A 90 4.84 -7.01 -13.53
CA ASP A 90 5.12 -5.56 -13.50
C ASP A 90 5.61 -5.10 -12.12
N GLN A 91 4.94 -5.54 -11.05
CA GLN A 91 5.31 -5.16 -9.68
C GLN A 91 6.52 -5.94 -9.14
N LEU A 92 6.84 -7.10 -9.71
CA LEU A 92 8.10 -7.78 -9.42
C LEU A 92 9.28 -7.02 -10.02
N ALA A 93 9.12 -6.43 -11.21
CA ALA A 93 10.12 -5.53 -11.78
C ALA A 93 10.36 -4.32 -10.85
N GLU A 94 9.29 -3.61 -10.47
CA GLU A 94 9.34 -2.49 -9.49
C GLU A 94 10.07 -2.88 -8.20
N TYR A 95 9.74 -4.05 -7.63
CA TYR A 95 10.40 -4.57 -6.42
C TYR A 95 11.88 -4.88 -6.63
N THR A 96 12.27 -5.46 -7.77
CA THR A 96 13.68 -5.79 -8.05
C THR A 96 14.54 -4.56 -8.30
N GLU A 97 14.02 -3.54 -8.99
CA GLU A 97 14.68 -2.26 -9.20
C GLU A 97 14.90 -1.53 -7.87
N LEU A 98 13.83 -1.36 -7.09
CA LEU A 98 13.88 -0.70 -5.78
C LEU A 98 14.81 -1.44 -4.80
N LEU A 99 14.82 -2.77 -4.80
CA LEU A 99 15.77 -3.57 -4.02
C LEU A 99 17.22 -3.36 -4.49
N GLY A 100 17.42 -3.14 -5.79
CA GLY A 100 18.69 -2.70 -6.37
C GLY A 100 19.13 -1.33 -5.85
N GLU A 101 18.23 -0.34 -5.84
CA GLU A 101 18.49 1.00 -5.28
C GLU A 101 18.82 0.95 -3.79
N VAL A 102 18.04 0.23 -2.98
CA VAL A 102 18.26 0.07 -1.53
C VAL A 102 19.63 -0.54 -1.26
N ARG A 103 20.04 -1.55 -2.05
CA ARG A 103 21.39 -2.14 -1.99
C ARG A 103 22.47 -1.15 -2.42
N ALA A 104 22.24 -0.36 -3.47
CA ALA A 104 23.20 0.63 -3.96
C ALA A 104 23.39 1.80 -2.98
N ALA A 105 22.32 2.28 -2.35
CA ALA A 105 22.38 3.31 -1.31
C ALA A 105 23.18 2.83 -0.09
N ARG A 106 22.96 1.58 0.35
CA ARG A 106 23.73 0.97 1.46
C ARG A 106 25.20 0.74 1.11
N ARG A 107 25.53 0.40 -0.15
CA ARG A 107 26.94 0.33 -0.60
C ARG A 107 27.60 1.70 -0.59
N ARG A 108 26.97 2.72 -1.18
CA ARG A 108 27.48 4.11 -1.17
C ARG A 108 27.72 4.66 0.24
N LEU A 109 26.88 4.28 1.20
CA LEU A 109 27.10 4.61 2.62
C LEU A 109 28.42 3.99 3.12
N GLY A 110 28.57 2.67 2.99
CA GLY A 110 29.79 1.96 3.43
C GLY A 110 31.06 2.37 2.66
N GLU A 111 30.95 2.71 1.38
CA GLU A 111 32.04 3.26 0.56
C GLU A 111 32.52 4.62 1.10
N LEU A 112 31.58 5.52 1.45
CA LEU A 112 31.90 6.81 2.05
C LEU A 112 32.41 6.68 3.50
N GLU A 113 31.88 5.74 4.28
CA GLU A 113 32.36 5.44 5.64
C GLU A 113 33.77 4.84 5.64
N ALA A 114 34.11 4.02 4.63
CA ALA A 114 35.47 3.51 4.44
C ALA A 114 36.45 4.58 3.95
N ALA A 115 36.01 5.48 3.07
CA ALA A 115 36.87 6.51 2.46
C ALA A 115 37.13 7.73 3.36
N MET A 116 36.15 8.15 4.19
CA MET A 116 36.24 9.36 5.02
C MET A 116 36.11 9.09 6.53
N GLY A 117 35.95 7.83 6.94
CA GLY A 117 35.63 7.49 8.33
C GLY A 117 34.20 7.89 8.70
N ARG A 118 33.99 8.39 9.92
CA ARG A 118 32.65 8.73 10.42
C ARG A 118 32.02 9.89 9.64
N LEU A 119 31.00 9.58 8.85
CA LEU A 119 30.18 10.55 8.12
C LEU A 119 29.51 11.59 9.05
N PRO A 120 29.28 12.83 8.57
CA PRO A 120 28.50 13.82 9.30
C PRO A 120 27.07 13.32 9.60
N ARG A 121 26.66 13.45 10.87
CA ARG A 121 25.38 12.96 11.42
C ARG A 121 24.12 13.49 10.70
N GLN A 122 24.24 14.58 9.96
CA GLN A 122 23.17 15.16 9.13
C GLN A 122 23.06 14.50 7.75
N ALA A 123 24.18 14.04 7.18
CA ALA A 123 24.22 13.32 5.91
C ALA A 123 23.65 11.90 6.09
N THR A 124 24.08 11.18 7.13
CA THR A 124 23.51 9.86 7.47
C THR A 124 22.01 9.97 7.68
N ARG A 125 21.53 10.88 8.55
CA ARG A 125 20.09 11.06 8.83
C ARG A 125 19.24 11.36 7.60
N ARG A 126 19.77 12.06 6.58
CA ARG A 126 19.07 12.27 5.30
C ARG A 126 19.02 11.01 4.45
N MET A 127 20.10 10.24 4.40
CA MET A 127 20.12 8.93 3.74
C MET A 127 19.21 7.92 4.45
N ASP A 128 19.21 7.90 5.79
CA ASP A 128 18.38 7.03 6.63
C ASP A 128 16.88 7.23 6.35
N LEU A 129 16.42 8.48 6.25
CA LEU A 129 15.01 8.80 5.94
C LEU A 129 14.59 8.25 4.57
N ALA A 130 15.33 8.58 3.51
CA ALA A 130 15.03 8.09 2.15
C ALA A 130 15.20 6.55 2.03
N PHE A 131 16.13 5.97 2.78
CA PHE A 131 16.32 4.52 2.87
C PHE A 131 15.12 3.83 3.54
N LEU A 132 14.60 4.39 4.64
CA LEU A 132 13.42 3.88 5.34
C LEU A 132 12.17 3.92 4.45
N GLU A 133 11.95 5.01 3.69
CA GLU A 133 10.84 5.10 2.72
C GLU A 133 10.92 4.00 1.66
N LYS A 134 12.11 3.82 1.04
CA LYS A 134 12.34 2.75 0.05
C LYS A 134 12.22 1.36 0.66
N GLN A 135 12.68 1.15 1.90
CA GLN A 135 12.53 -0.11 2.63
C GLN A 135 11.05 -0.42 2.94
N GLN A 136 10.25 0.57 3.34
CA GLN A 136 8.81 0.42 3.55
C GLN A 136 8.10 0.05 2.23
N ARG A 137 8.46 0.68 1.11
CA ARG A 137 7.93 0.33 -0.22
C ARG A 137 8.33 -1.08 -0.64
N CYS A 138 9.58 -1.52 -0.40
CA CYS A 138 10.01 -2.91 -0.61
C CYS A 138 9.15 -3.90 0.19
N GLU A 139 8.92 -3.67 1.49
CA GLU A 139 8.10 -4.56 2.33
C GLU A 139 6.61 -4.55 1.93
N TYR A 140 6.06 -3.41 1.50
CA TYR A 140 4.72 -3.34 0.91
C TYR A 140 4.61 -4.20 -0.36
N LEU A 141 5.54 -4.01 -1.32
CA LEU A 141 5.55 -4.76 -2.59
C LEU A 141 5.72 -6.26 -2.35
N LYS A 142 6.65 -6.66 -1.47
CA LYS A 142 6.88 -8.05 -1.08
C LYS A 142 5.62 -8.73 -0.52
N LYS A 143 4.88 -8.05 0.37
CA LYS A 143 3.60 -8.55 0.92
C LYS A 143 2.51 -8.64 -0.15
N LYS A 144 2.38 -7.60 -0.98
CA LYS A 144 1.44 -7.57 -2.11
C LYS A 144 1.70 -8.68 -3.14
N LEU A 145 2.96 -8.86 -3.56
CA LEU A 145 3.39 -9.91 -4.46
C LEU A 145 3.12 -11.30 -3.87
N THR A 146 3.39 -11.51 -2.58
CA THR A 146 3.08 -12.77 -1.89
C THR A 146 1.59 -13.09 -1.93
N HIS A 147 0.74 -12.09 -1.67
CA HIS A 147 -0.72 -12.24 -1.74
C HIS A 147 -1.23 -12.55 -3.15
N ILE A 148 -0.79 -11.80 -4.17
CA ILE A 148 -1.19 -12.04 -5.57
C ILE A 148 -0.76 -13.43 -6.02
N LYS A 149 0.48 -13.84 -5.70
CA LYS A 149 0.98 -15.17 -6.00
C LYS A 149 0.16 -16.27 -5.34
N ALA A 150 -0.19 -16.11 -4.06
CA ALA A 150 -1.03 -17.06 -3.34
C ALA A 150 -2.38 -17.26 -4.04
N ARG A 151 -3.04 -16.17 -4.47
CA ARG A 151 -4.33 -16.24 -5.19
C ARG A 151 -4.22 -16.97 -6.54
N ILE A 152 -3.12 -16.79 -7.28
CA ILE A 152 -2.85 -17.55 -8.51
C ILE A 152 -2.63 -19.04 -8.21
N GLN A 153 -1.86 -19.36 -7.15
CA GLN A 153 -1.57 -20.74 -6.77
C GLN A 153 -2.76 -21.50 -6.17
N GLU A 154 -3.66 -20.80 -5.49
CA GLU A 154 -4.95 -21.30 -4.99
C GLU A 154 -5.83 -21.74 -6.18
N TYR A 155 -6.07 -20.83 -7.14
CA TYR A 155 -6.81 -21.15 -8.36
C TYR A 155 -6.19 -22.27 -9.21
N ASP A 156 -4.85 -22.31 -9.32
CA ASP A 156 -4.12 -23.39 -10.03
C ASP A 156 -4.29 -24.78 -9.39
N ARG A 157 -4.52 -24.85 -8.07
CA ARG A 157 -4.85 -26.10 -7.38
C ARG A 157 -6.30 -26.48 -7.63
N ASP A 158 -7.23 -25.55 -7.38
CA ASP A 158 -8.66 -25.84 -7.41
C ASP A 158 -9.11 -26.26 -8.82
N ALA A 159 -8.50 -25.68 -9.87
CA ALA A 159 -8.70 -26.07 -11.27
C ALA A 159 -8.07 -27.43 -11.62
N HIS A 160 -6.97 -27.83 -10.96
CA HIS A 160 -6.37 -29.15 -11.11
C HIS A 160 -7.22 -30.22 -10.43
N ASP A 161 -7.60 -30.00 -9.17
CA ASP A 161 -8.34 -30.98 -8.36
C ASP A 161 -9.75 -31.19 -8.95
N SER A 162 -10.38 -30.15 -9.49
CA SER A 162 -11.65 -30.26 -10.25
C SER A 162 -11.55 -31.14 -11.50
N SER A 163 -10.34 -31.36 -12.04
CA SER A 163 -10.09 -32.22 -13.21
C SER A 163 -9.86 -33.70 -12.85
N VAL A 164 -9.83 -34.05 -11.56
CA VAL A 164 -9.58 -35.43 -11.07
C VAL A 164 -10.88 -36.18 -10.73
N TYR A 165 -12.02 -35.49 -10.71
CA TYR A 165 -13.35 -36.05 -10.42
C TYR A 165 -14.24 -36.22 -11.67
N PHE A 166 -13.63 -36.58 -12.80
CA PHE A 166 -14.26 -36.87 -14.10
C PHE A 166 -13.71 -38.16 -14.71
#